data_AF-A0A1C5LLF7-F1
#
_entry.id   AF-A0A1C5LLF7-F1
#
_cell.length_a   1.000
_cell.length_b   1.000
_cell.length_c   1.000
_cell.angle_alpha   90.00
_cell.angle_beta   90.00
_cell.angle_gamma   90.00
#
_symmetry.space_group_name_H-M   'P 1'
#
loop_
_entity.id
_entity.type
_entity.pdbx_description
1 polymer ?
#
loop_
_entity_poly.entity_id
_entity_poly.type
_entity_poly.pdbx_seq_one_letter_code
_entity_poly.pdbx_strand_id
1 'polypeptide(L)'
;MTRISCEVARDLLPLYCDDVCSQESRILIDEHLKNCSDCDALLKKMKMECSASTEQEMHDEEFVKAMASGWKKSVKNGFVKGVLATLILCLCLVGGYWGLTRWILTSVPSANIQANVVSVTDEHVKIILEATDGKKVLTNAMVVEDSGKLYLLEKRGVIATQTGDGENWAATYTLPKIQKTEDGESIHIKEIYYGTENDNILIWSE
;
A
#
# COMPACT_ATOMS: atom_id res chain seq x y z
N MET A 1 -14.34 41.58 -72.81
CA MET A 1 -13.76 40.97 -71.60
C MET A 1 -13.91 41.96 -70.47
N THR A 2 -14.62 41.55 -69.42
CA THR A 2 -15.05 42.35 -68.27
C THR A 2 -13.87 42.54 -67.32
N ARG A 3 -13.27 43.73 -67.32
CA ARG A 3 -12.29 44.12 -66.29
C ARG A 3 -13.05 44.52 -65.03
N ILE A 4 -12.88 43.77 -63.94
CA ILE A 4 -13.39 44.15 -62.62
C ILE A 4 -12.61 45.36 -62.08
N SER A 5 -13.28 46.22 -61.30
CA SER A 5 -12.64 47.39 -60.68
C SER A 5 -11.68 46.97 -59.57
N CYS A 6 -10.73 47.84 -59.22
CA CYS A 6 -9.81 47.59 -58.11
C CYS A 6 -10.55 47.43 -56.78
N GLU A 7 -11.69 48.11 -56.59
CA GLU A 7 -12.52 47.96 -55.38
C GLU A 7 -13.08 46.54 -55.27
N VAL A 8 -13.73 46.06 -56.34
CA VAL A 8 -14.25 44.69 -56.39
C VAL A 8 -13.14 43.64 -56.27
N ALA A 9 -11.98 43.88 -56.90
CA ALA A 9 -10.83 43.00 -56.74
C ALA A 9 -10.38 42.94 -55.27
N ARG A 10 -10.22 44.10 -54.61
CA ARG A 10 -9.80 44.19 -53.20
C ARG A 10 -10.79 43.53 -52.24
N ASP A 11 -12.09 43.65 -52.49
CA ASP A 11 -13.12 43.00 -51.68
C ASP A 11 -13.04 41.46 -51.78
N LEU A 12 -12.61 40.95 -52.94
CA LEU A 12 -12.47 39.51 -53.18
C LEU A 12 -11.07 38.96 -52.88
N LEU A 13 -10.05 39.81 -52.71
CA LEU A 13 -8.68 39.38 -52.40
C LEU A 13 -8.56 38.52 -51.13
N PRO A 14 -9.25 38.81 -50.01
CA PRO A 14 -9.21 37.95 -48.83
C PRO A 14 -9.70 36.53 -49.14
N LEU A 15 -10.87 36.42 -49.79
CA LEU A 15 -11.47 35.14 -50.18
C LEU A 15 -10.60 34.38 -51.19
N TYR A 16 -9.90 35.11 -52.06
CA TYR A 16 -8.94 34.54 -53.01
C TYR A 16 -7.67 34.05 -52.29
N CYS A 17 -7.21 34.76 -51.26
CA CYS A 17 -6.08 34.37 -50.42
C CYS A 17 -6.38 33.10 -49.62
N ASP A 18 -7.61 32.95 -49.13
CA ASP A 18 -8.10 31.79 -48.38
C ASP A 18 -8.52 30.61 -49.27
N ASP A 19 -8.35 30.74 -50.60
CA ASP A 19 -8.69 29.74 -51.62
C ASP A 19 -10.18 29.34 -51.71
N VAL A 20 -11.09 30.11 -51.09
CA VAL A 20 -12.54 29.79 -51.00
C VAL A 20 -13.39 30.42 -52.12
N CYS A 21 -12.78 31.20 -53.02
CA CYS A 21 -13.45 31.77 -54.19
C CYS A 21 -13.90 30.70 -55.21
N SER A 22 -15.04 30.95 -55.88
CA SER A 22 -15.45 30.16 -57.05
C SER A 22 -14.43 30.27 -58.19
N GLN A 23 -14.38 29.25 -59.05
CA GLN A 23 -13.44 29.21 -60.18
C GLN A 23 -13.61 30.41 -61.13
N GLU A 24 -14.84 30.86 -61.36
CA GLU A 24 -15.13 32.03 -62.18
C GLU A 24 -14.55 33.32 -61.56
N SER A 25 -14.74 33.50 -60.24
CA SER A 25 -14.20 34.65 -59.50
C SER A 25 -12.67 34.65 -59.49
N ARG A 26 -12.06 33.46 -59.40
CA ARG A 26 -10.60 33.28 -59.43
C ARG A 26 -9.99 33.76 -60.75
N ILE A 27 -10.59 33.38 -61.88
CA ILE A 27 -10.13 33.79 -63.22
C ILE A 27 -10.18 35.32 -63.37
N LEU A 28 -11.23 35.97 -62.87
CA LEU A 28 -11.38 37.44 -62.92
C LEU A 28 -10.30 38.16 -62.11
N ILE A 29 -9.96 37.62 -60.93
CA ILE A 29 -8.91 38.17 -60.07
C ILE A 29 -7.52 37.94 -60.69
N ASP A 30 -7.25 36.76 -61.24
CA ASP A 30 -5.98 36.46 -61.94
C ASP A 30 -5.75 37.40 -63.12
N GLU A 31 -6.79 37.70 -63.89
CA GLU A 31 -6.70 38.65 -65.01
C GLU A 31 -6.46 40.09 -64.53
N HIS A 32 -7.07 40.48 -63.41
CA HIS A 32 -6.88 41.80 -62.80
C HIS A 32 -5.45 41.97 -62.24
N LEU A 33 -4.93 40.97 -61.53
CA LEU A 33 -3.59 41.00 -60.92
C LEU A 33 -2.47 41.11 -61.94
N LYS A 34 -2.63 40.53 -63.15
CA LYS A 34 -1.66 40.69 -64.25
C LYS A 34 -1.48 42.14 -64.68
N ASN A 35 -2.49 42.99 -64.46
CA ASN A 35 -2.56 44.34 -64.99
C ASN A 35 -2.58 45.43 -63.89
N CYS A 36 -2.58 45.07 -62.61
CA CYS A 36 -2.65 46.00 -61.48
C CYS A 36 -1.60 45.67 -60.41
N SER A 37 -0.53 46.48 -60.35
CA SER A 37 0.54 46.35 -59.36
C SER A 37 0.08 46.58 -57.92
N ASP A 38 -0.91 47.45 -57.73
CA ASP A 38 -1.36 47.83 -56.38
C ASP A 38 -2.12 46.69 -55.70
N CYS A 39 -2.96 45.98 -56.46
CA CYS A 39 -3.68 44.80 -55.97
C CYS A 39 -2.74 43.60 -55.78
N ASP A 40 -1.71 43.44 -56.62
CA ASP A 40 -0.65 42.42 -56.43
C ASP A 40 0.18 42.68 -55.17
N ALA A 41 0.57 43.93 -54.92
CA ALA A 41 1.28 44.31 -53.71
C ALA A 41 0.44 44.08 -52.44
N LEU A 42 -0.86 44.36 -52.50
CA LEU A 42 -1.79 44.10 -51.39
C LEU A 42 -1.94 42.60 -51.11
N LEU A 43 -2.11 41.78 -52.15
CA LEU A 43 -2.17 40.32 -52.02
C LEU A 43 -0.90 39.74 -51.39
N LYS A 44 0.28 40.25 -51.79
CA LYS A 44 1.56 39.83 -51.19
C LYS A 44 1.66 40.16 -49.70
N LYS A 45 1.19 41.34 -49.29
CA LYS A 45 1.12 41.71 -47.86
C LYS A 45 0.19 40.79 -47.07
N MET A 46 -1.01 40.53 -47.59
CA MET A 46 -1.99 39.63 -46.96
C MET A 46 -1.44 38.21 -46.79
N LYS A 47 -0.76 37.67 -47.82
CA LYS A 47 -0.11 36.34 -47.75
C LYS A 47 1.00 36.28 -46.70
N MET A 48 1.78 37.35 -46.55
CA MET A 48 2.86 37.42 -45.56
C MET A 48 2.33 37.49 -44.12
N GLU A 49 1.26 38.25 -43.90
CA GLU A 49 0.59 38.34 -42.60
C GLU A 49 -0.05 37.00 -42.20
N CYS A 50 -0.69 36.31 -43.14
CA CYS A 50 -1.35 35.02 -42.90
C CYS A 50 -0.35 33.87 -42.60
N SER A 51 0.82 33.87 -43.25
CA SER A 51 1.90 32.92 -42.94
C SER A 51 2.47 33.12 -41.53
N ALA A 52 2.61 34.36 -41.08
CA ALA A 52 3.13 34.67 -39.76
C ALA A 52 2.16 34.22 -38.64
N SER A 53 0.85 34.38 -38.83
CA SER A 53 -0.16 33.88 -37.89
C SER A 53 -0.21 32.35 -37.82
N THR A 54 -0.02 31.65 -38.94
CA THR A 54 -0.04 30.17 -38.97
C THR A 54 1.15 29.56 -38.22
N GLU A 55 2.35 30.14 -38.38
CA GLU A 55 3.54 29.71 -37.63
C GLU A 55 3.39 29.98 -36.13
N GLN A 56 2.78 31.11 -35.76
CA GLN A 56 2.49 31.45 -34.37
C GLN A 56 1.49 30.48 -33.73
N GLU A 57 0.40 30.14 -34.44
CA GLU A 57 -0.62 29.19 -33.97
C GLU A 57 -0.07 27.77 -33.79
N MET A 58 0.76 27.29 -34.73
CA MET A 58 1.44 25.99 -34.60
C MET A 58 2.40 25.98 -33.40
N HIS A 59 3.16 27.06 -33.20
CA HIS A 59 4.09 27.17 -32.08
C HIS A 59 3.36 27.24 -30.73
N ASP A 60 2.23 27.94 -30.66
CA ASP A 60 1.38 28.00 -29.47
C ASP A 60 0.73 26.64 -29.18
N GLU A 61 0.25 25.92 -30.20
CA GLU A 61 -0.32 24.58 -30.02
C GLU A 61 0.72 23.57 -29.54
N GLU A 62 1.94 23.63 -30.07
CA GLU A 62 3.05 22.77 -29.66
C GLU A 62 3.52 23.09 -28.22
N PHE A 63 3.55 24.37 -27.85
CA PHE A 63 3.87 24.83 -26.49
C PHE A 63 2.82 24.42 -25.45
N VAL A 64 1.53 24.56 -25.76
CA VAL A 64 0.42 24.10 -24.92
C VAL A 64 0.48 22.59 -24.72
N LYS A 65 0.76 21.84 -25.80
CA LYS A 65 0.90 20.37 -25.75
C LYS A 65 2.12 19.93 -24.93
N ALA A 66 3.24 20.65 -25.06
CA ALA A 66 4.44 20.42 -24.25
C ALA A 66 4.16 20.64 -22.76
N MET A 67 3.51 21.75 -22.39
CA MET A 67 3.11 22.02 -21.01
C MET A 67 2.13 20.98 -20.45
N ALA A 68 1.10 20.62 -21.22
CA ALA A 68 0.13 19.62 -20.80
C ALA A 68 0.78 18.25 -20.56
N SER A 69 1.76 17.87 -21.40
CA SER A 69 2.51 16.62 -21.23
C SER A 69 3.42 16.64 -19.98
N GLY A 70 4.08 17.77 -19.71
CA GLY A 70 4.91 17.98 -18.51
C GLY A 70 4.09 17.96 -17.22
N TRP A 71 2.93 18.63 -17.24
CA TRP A 71 1.99 18.64 -16.11
C TRP A 71 1.45 17.24 -15.83
N LYS A 72 0.96 16.51 -16.84
CA LYS A 72 0.47 15.13 -16.69
C LYS A 72 1.54 14.21 -16.12
N LYS A 73 2.80 14.36 -16.56
CA LYS A 73 3.94 13.58 -16.05
C LYS A 73 4.25 13.92 -14.59
N SER A 74 4.21 15.20 -14.22
CA SER A 74 4.43 15.67 -12.84
C SER A 74 3.34 15.17 -11.88
N VAL A 75 2.07 15.33 -12.27
CA VAL A 75 0.93 14.83 -11.48
C VAL A 75 0.98 13.31 -11.31
N LYS A 76 1.27 12.57 -12.38
CA LYS A 76 1.43 11.10 -12.31
C LYS A 76 2.53 10.69 -11.35
N ASN A 77 3.69 11.37 -11.39
CA ASN A 77 4.80 11.07 -10.49
C ASN A 77 4.47 11.40 -9.03
N GLY A 78 3.76 12.50 -8.78
CA GLY A 78 3.27 12.86 -7.44
C GLY A 78 2.28 11.81 -6.91
N PHE A 79 1.33 11.39 -7.75
CA PHE A 79 0.36 10.34 -7.41
C PHE A 79 1.04 9.01 -7.08
N VAL A 80 1.97 8.55 -7.91
CA VAL A 80 2.72 7.30 -7.68
C VAL A 80 3.51 7.36 -6.36
N LYS A 81 4.18 8.48 -6.07
CA LYS A 81 4.89 8.67 -4.79
C LYS A 81 3.93 8.63 -3.60
N GLY A 82 2.75 9.25 -3.73
CA GLY A 82 1.71 9.20 -2.70
C GLY A 82 1.20 7.79 -2.46
N VAL A 83 0.86 7.05 -3.52
CA VAL A 83 0.42 5.65 -3.43
C VAL A 83 1.49 4.79 -2.77
N LEU A 84 2.76 4.95 -3.15
CA LEU A 84 3.87 4.20 -2.57
C LEU A 84 4.03 4.49 -1.08
N ALA A 85 3.98 5.76 -0.67
CA ALA A 85 4.05 6.15 0.73
C ALA A 85 2.89 5.55 1.56
N THR A 86 1.67 5.59 1.02
CA THR A 86 0.49 4.99 1.67
C THR A 86 0.63 3.47 1.78
N LEU A 87 1.10 2.79 0.73
CA LEU A 87 1.33 1.34 0.78
C LEU A 87 2.36 0.96 1.84
N ILE A 88 3.46 1.70 1.94
CA ILE A 88 4.48 1.48 2.97
C ILE A 88 3.88 1.65 4.37
N LEU A 89 3.11 2.73 4.58
CA LEU A 89 2.44 2.96 5.86
C LEU A 89 1.49 1.81 6.23
N CYS A 90 0.65 1.37 5.28
CA CYS A 90 -0.26 0.24 5.49
C CYS A 90 0.50 -1.04 5.83
N LEU A 91 1.61 -1.33 5.14
CA LEU A 91 2.45 -2.49 5.43
C LEU A 91 3.08 -2.41 6.83
N CYS A 92 3.55 -1.24 7.25
CA CYS A 92 4.06 -1.03 8.61
C CYS A 92 2.99 -1.26 9.67
N LEU A 93 1.76 -0.77 9.45
CA LEU A 93 0.65 -0.95 10.40
C LEU A 93 0.23 -2.41 10.49
N VAL A 94 0.03 -3.08 9.35
CA VAL A 94 -0.37 -4.49 9.30
C VAL A 94 0.74 -5.38 9.84
N GLY A 95 1.99 -5.14 9.45
CA GLY A 95 3.16 -5.87 9.94
C GLY A 95 3.37 -5.67 11.44
N GLY A 96 3.22 -4.43 11.93
CA GLY A 96 3.28 -4.11 13.36
C GLY A 96 2.18 -4.82 14.15
N TYR A 97 0.94 -4.79 13.68
CA TYR A 97 -0.17 -5.50 14.31
C TYR A 97 0.07 -7.01 14.33
N TRP A 98 0.50 -7.61 13.22
CA TRP A 98 0.78 -9.04 13.15
C TRP A 98 1.97 -9.42 14.05
N GLY A 99 3.03 -8.60 14.07
CA GLY A 99 4.18 -8.78 14.96
C GLY A 99 3.78 -8.78 16.43
N LEU A 100 3.00 -7.78 16.85
CA LEU A 100 2.58 -7.62 18.26
C LEU A 100 1.55 -8.66 18.72
N THR A 101 0.74 -9.20 17.82
CA THR A 101 -0.29 -10.19 18.17
C THR A 101 0.23 -11.62 18.09
N ARG A 102 1.29 -11.90 17.32
CA ARG A 102 1.64 -13.28 16.96
C ARG A 102 3.11 -13.64 17.05
N TRP A 103 4.03 -12.68 16.90
CA TRP A 103 5.47 -12.95 16.90
C TRP A 103 6.14 -12.54 18.22
N ILE A 104 5.87 -11.33 18.71
CA ILE A 104 6.41 -10.86 19.98
C ILE A 104 5.55 -11.47 21.08
N LEU A 105 6.07 -12.54 21.68
CA LEU A 105 5.39 -13.33 22.69
C LEU A 105 5.82 -12.90 24.09
N THR A 106 4.84 -12.77 24.98
CA THR A 106 5.00 -12.56 26.42
C THR A 106 4.45 -13.74 27.20
N SER A 107 4.99 -13.98 28.40
CA SER A 107 4.39 -14.93 29.35
C SER A 107 3.01 -14.44 29.76
N VAL A 108 2.07 -15.37 29.92
CA VAL A 108 0.80 -15.11 30.61
C VAL A 108 1.11 -15.00 32.11
N PRO A 109 0.64 -13.94 32.79
CA PRO A 109 0.85 -13.80 34.23
C PRO A 109 0.20 -14.93 35.02
N SER A 110 0.82 -15.35 36.13
CA SER A 110 0.29 -16.45 36.96
C SER A 110 -1.11 -16.15 37.51
N ALA A 111 -1.41 -14.87 37.79
CA ALA A 111 -2.70 -14.41 38.26
C ALA A 111 -3.87 -14.66 37.28
N ASN A 112 -3.58 -14.85 35.99
CA ASN A 112 -4.60 -15.07 34.96
C ASN A 112 -4.74 -16.56 34.59
N ILE A 113 -4.11 -17.45 35.37
CA ILE A 113 -4.09 -18.88 35.09
C ILE A 113 -4.63 -19.62 36.30
N GLN A 114 -5.61 -20.47 36.03
CA GLN A 114 -6.11 -21.43 36.99
C GLN A 114 -5.54 -22.81 36.65
N ALA A 115 -4.86 -23.42 37.62
CA ALA A 115 -4.32 -24.76 37.51
C ALA A 115 -5.15 -25.75 38.33
N ASN A 116 -5.58 -26.84 37.70
CA ASN A 116 -6.32 -27.91 38.35
C ASN A 116 -5.56 -29.23 38.17
N VAL A 117 -5.18 -29.89 39.26
CA VAL A 117 -4.58 -31.23 39.21
C VAL A 117 -5.71 -32.26 39.06
N VAL A 118 -5.66 -33.02 37.97
CA VAL A 118 -6.68 -34.03 37.64
C VAL A 118 -6.34 -35.37 38.28
N SER A 119 -5.08 -35.80 38.16
CA SER A 119 -4.62 -37.06 38.71
C SER A 119 -3.11 -37.07 38.90
N VAL A 120 -2.65 -37.75 39.95
CA VAL A 120 -1.24 -37.99 40.22
C VAL A 120 -1.03 -39.51 40.20
N THR A 121 -0.07 -39.98 39.42
CA THR A 121 0.34 -41.38 39.36
C THR A 121 1.83 -41.50 39.67
N ASP A 122 2.35 -42.72 39.76
CA ASP A 122 3.79 -42.94 39.95
C ASP A 122 4.62 -42.49 38.74
N GLU A 123 4.04 -42.45 37.54
CA GLU A 123 4.75 -42.08 36.31
C GLU A 123 4.57 -40.61 35.92
N HIS A 124 3.39 -40.04 36.14
CA HIS A 124 3.06 -38.71 35.65
C HIS A 124 2.02 -37.97 36.51
N VAL A 125 2.04 -36.65 36.39
CA VAL A 125 1.05 -35.72 36.94
C VAL A 125 0.22 -35.16 35.79
N LYS A 126 -1.11 -35.30 35.87
CA LYS A 126 -2.04 -34.75 34.88
C LYS A 126 -2.69 -33.49 35.42
N ILE A 127 -2.57 -32.40 34.67
CA ILE A 127 -3.12 -31.09 35.06
C ILE A 127 -3.93 -30.48 33.92
N ILE A 128 -4.85 -29.59 34.27
CA ILE A 128 -5.54 -28.70 33.34
C ILE A 128 -5.15 -27.27 33.71
N LEU A 129 -4.68 -26.51 32.72
CA LEU A 129 -4.47 -25.07 32.84
C LEU A 129 -5.57 -24.35 32.07
N GLU A 130 -6.17 -23.33 32.68
CA GLU A 130 -7.17 -22.46 32.06
C GLU A 130 -6.74 -21.00 32.19
N ALA A 131 -6.76 -20.25 31.09
CA ALA A 131 -6.53 -18.82 31.07
C ALA A 131 -7.85 -18.08 31.35
N THR A 132 -7.96 -17.43 32.51
CA THR A 132 -9.22 -16.90 33.04
C THR A 132 -9.61 -15.52 32.50
N ASP A 133 -8.75 -14.90 31.69
CA ASP A 133 -8.93 -13.54 31.18
C ASP A 133 -9.54 -13.47 29.78
N GLY A 134 -10.07 -14.58 29.27
CA GLY A 134 -10.77 -14.66 27.97
C GLY A 134 -9.87 -14.45 26.75
N LYS A 135 -8.55 -14.52 26.94
CA LYS A 135 -7.56 -14.29 25.89
C LYS A 135 -6.90 -15.59 25.46
N LYS A 136 -6.57 -15.64 24.17
CA LYS A 136 -5.87 -16.77 23.57
C LYS A 136 -4.44 -16.88 24.08
N VAL A 137 -4.07 -18.12 24.39
CA VAL A 137 -2.69 -18.57 24.45
C VAL A 137 -2.29 -19.08 23.06
N LEU A 138 -1.05 -18.79 22.66
CA LEU A 138 -0.54 -19.14 21.33
C LEU A 138 0.40 -20.34 21.36
N THR A 139 1.21 -20.46 22.41
CA THR A 139 2.16 -21.54 22.57
C THR A 139 2.50 -21.68 24.05
N ASN A 140 3.03 -22.84 24.44
CA ASN A 140 3.65 -23.05 25.74
C ASN A 140 5.17 -23.19 25.61
N ALA A 141 5.85 -23.15 26.73
CA ALA A 141 7.20 -23.63 26.93
C ALA A 141 7.28 -24.39 28.25
N MET A 142 8.19 -25.35 28.33
CA MET A 142 8.49 -26.11 29.53
C MET A 142 9.98 -25.97 29.82
N VAL A 143 10.32 -25.65 31.06
CA VAL A 143 11.70 -25.56 31.54
C VAL A 143 11.85 -26.52 32.71
N VAL A 144 12.87 -27.37 32.67
CA VAL A 144 13.20 -28.31 33.74
C VAL A 144 14.56 -27.92 34.29
N GLU A 145 14.63 -27.74 35.59
CA GLU A 145 15.89 -27.52 36.30
C GLU A 145 16.44 -28.83 36.85
N ASP A 146 17.77 -28.92 36.97
CA ASP A 146 18.48 -30.04 37.59
C ASP A 146 18.07 -30.28 39.06
N SER A 147 17.49 -29.26 39.69
CA SER A 147 16.90 -29.32 41.04
C SER A 147 15.68 -30.25 41.13
N GLY A 148 15.07 -30.60 40.00
CA GLY A 148 13.80 -31.33 39.91
C GLY A 148 12.57 -30.42 39.84
N LYS A 149 12.75 -29.11 39.61
CA LYS A 149 11.65 -28.17 39.39
C LYS A 149 11.29 -28.10 37.91
N LEU A 150 10.00 -28.22 37.62
CA LEU A 150 9.45 -28.05 36.28
C LEU A 150 8.60 -26.79 36.23
N TYR A 151 8.90 -25.89 35.30
CA TYR A 151 8.15 -24.66 35.06
C TYR A 151 7.39 -24.75 33.74
N LEU A 152 6.08 -24.54 33.80
CA LEU A 152 5.22 -24.37 32.64
C LEU A 152 4.97 -22.89 32.37
N LEU A 153 5.10 -22.49 31.12
CA LEU A 153 4.94 -21.10 30.70
C LEU A 153 3.96 -21.06 29.52
N GLU A 154 2.78 -20.48 29.72
CA GLU A 154 1.93 -20.13 28.58
C GLU A 154 2.39 -18.80 27.99
N LYS A 155 2.41 -18.71 26.66
CA LYS A 155 2.84 -17.53 25.92
C LYS A 155 1.78 -17.08 24.94
N ARG A 156 1.63 -15.76 24.83
CA ARG A 156 0.69 -15.10 23.91
C ARG A 156 1.29 -13.81 23.35
N GLY A 157 0.68 -13.26 22.30
CA GLY A 157 1.10 -11.97 21.76
C GLY A 157 0.97 -10.86 22.80
N VAL A 158 1.81 -9.83 22.69
CA VAL A 158 1.72 -8.60 23.50
C VAL A 158 0.33 -7.98 23.40
N ILE A 159 -0.20 -7.89 22.17
CA ILE A 159 -1.62 -7.61 21.96
C ILE A 159 -2.34 -8.96 21.94
N ALA A 160 -2.80 -9.36 23.12
CA ALA A 160 -3.54 -10.60 23.29
C ALA A 160 -4.91 -10.51 22.60
N THR A 161 -5.24 -11.52 21.79
CA THR A 161 -6.54 -11.63 21.09
C THR A 161 -7.52 -12.45 21.92
N GLN A 162 -8.81 -12.17 21.78
CA GLN A 162 -9.87 -12.89 22.50
C GLN A 162 -10.01 -14.33 21.99
N THR A 163 -10.43 -15.26 22.85
CA THR A 163 -10.97 -16.55 22.42
C THR A 163 -12.24 -16.33 21.58
N GLY A 164 -12.43 -17.12 20.52
CA GLY A 164 -13.44 -16.84 19.48
C GLY A 164 -14.83 -17.43 19.75
N ASP A 165 -14.91 -18.31 20.73
CA ASP A 165 -16.05 -19.17 21.10
C ASP A 165 -16.74 -18.71 22.39
N GLY A 166 -16.20 -17.68 23.06
CA GLY A 166 -16.69 -17.22 24.36
C GLY A 166 -16.29 -18.11 25.53
N GLU A 167 -15.50 -19.15 25.28
CA GLU A 167 -14.89 -19.99 26.31
C GLU A 167 -13.47 -19.51 26.61
N ASN A 168 -12.99 -19.81 27.82
CA ASN A 168 -11.60 -19.57 28.18
C ASN A 168 -10.70 -20.57 27.45
N TRP A 169 -9.49 -20.14 27.11
CA TRP A 169 -8.50 -21.09 26.62
C TRP A 169 -8.17 -22.07 27.75
N ALA A 170 -8.16 -23.37 27.45
CA ALA A 170 -7.72 -24.41 28.37
C ALA A 170 -6.88 -25.47 27.65
N ALA A 171 -5.89 -26.02 28.35
CA ALA A 171 -5.08 -27.14 27.89
C ALA A 171 -4.86 -28.17 28.99
N THR A 172 -4.88 -29.44 28.58
CA THR A 172 -4.53 -30.57 29.45
C THR A 172 -3.10 -30.98 29.21
N TYR A 173 -2.33 -31.11 30.29
CA TYR A 173 -0.94 -31.56 30.27
C TYR A 173 -0.78 -32.87 31.02
N THR A 174 -0.01 -33.79 30.43
CA THR A 174 0.45 -35.01 31.08
C THR A 174 1.96 -34.90 31.26
N LEU A 175 2.39 -34.65 32.49
CA LEU A 175 3.76 -34.29 32.83
C LEU A 175 4.45 -35.50 33.46
N PRO A 176 5.46 -36.10 32.81
CA PRO A 176 6.17 -37.24 33.40
C PRO A 176 6.99 -36.78 34.61
N LYS A 177 7.03 -37.61 35.65
CA LYS A 177 7.86 -37.38 36.85
C LYS A 177 9.35 -37.61 36.60
N ILE A 178 9.71 -38.18 35.47
CA ILE A 178 11.11 -38.36 35.06
C ILE A 178 11.30 -37.71 33.69
N GLN A 179 12.20 -36.74 33.62
CA GLN A 179 12.60 -36.06 32.39
C GLN A 179 14.02 -36.46 32.02
N LYS A 180 14.29 -36.64 30.72
CA LYS A 180 15.63 -36.95 30.23
C LYS A 180 16.25 -35.69 29.63
N THR A 181 17.45 -35.33 30.06
CA THR A 181 18.23 -34.23 29.47
C THR A 181 18.84 -34.66 28.14
N GLU A 182 19.35 -33.69 27.36
CA GLU A 182 20.07 -33.97 26.11
C GLU A 182 21.31 -34.85 26.32
N ASP A 183 21.94 -34.75 27.50
CA ASP A 183 23.08 -35.56 27.91
C ASP A 183 22.69 -36.97 28.41
N GLY A 184 21.39 -37.29 28.44
CA GLY A 184 20.87 -38.60 28.83
C GLY A 184 20.69 -38.79 30.33
N GLU A 185 20.94 -37.77 31.15
CA GLU A 185 20.66 -37.81 32.59
C GLU A 185 19.16 -37.78 32.85
N SER A 186 18.72 -38.49 33.90
CA SER A 186 17.32 -38.56 34.29
C SER A 186 17.09 -37.66 35.50
N ILE A 187 16.28 -36.63 35.32
CA ILE A 187 15.87 -35.70 36.37
C ILE A 187 14.52 -36.15 36.92
N HIS A 188 14.46 -36.38 38.23
CA HIS A 188 13.21 -36.66 38.94
C HIS A 188 12.52 -35.34 39.30
N ILE A 189 11.31 -35.14 38.78
CA ILE A 189 10.51 -33.96 39.01
C ILE A 189 9.87 -34.06 40.39
N LYS A 190 10.23 -33.12 41.26
CA LYS A 190 9.74 -33.00 42.63
C LYS A 190 8.67 -31.92 42.76
N GLU A 191 8.74 -30.89 41.93
CA GLU A 191 7.83 -29.75 41.98
C GLU A 191 7.45 -29.29 40.56
N ILE A 192 6.19 -28.95 40.38
CA ILE A 192 5.65 -28.39 39.14
C ILE A 192 5.08 -27.01 39.46
N TYR A 193 5.60 -26.02 38.75
CA TYR A 193 5.20 -24.63 38.82
C TYR A 193 4.59 -24.19 37.50
N TYR A 194 3.68 -23.24 37.58
CA TYR A 194 3.28 -22.43 36.46
C TYR A 194 3.85 -21.02 36.62
N GLY A 195 4.41 -20.46 35.55
CA GLY A 195 4.91 -19.08 35.50
C GLY A 195 6.42 -18.96 35.46
N THR A 196 6.91 -17.75 35.67
CA THR A 196 8.34 -17.41 35.70
C THR A 196 8.89 -17.47 37.13
N GLU A 197 10.20 -17.45 37.31
CA GLU A 197 10.83 -17.46 38.65
C GLU A 197 10.29 -16.35 39.58
N ASN A 198 9.97 -15.18 39.04
CA ASN A 198 9.46 -14.03 39.82
C ASN A 198 7.92 -13.95 39.91
N ASP A 199 7.21 -14.68 39.06
CA ASP A 199 5.74 -14.70 39.00
C ASP A 199 5.30 -16.13 38.70
N ASN A 200 5.15 -16.94 39.76
CA ASN A 200 4.74 -18.33 39.65
C ASN A 200 3.73 -18.75 40.72
N ILE A 201 3.10 -19.88 40.44
CA ILE A 201 2.28 -20.64 41.37
C ILE A 201 2.78 -22.09 41.41
N LEU A 202 2.85 -22.67 42.61
CA LEU A 202 3.10 -24.09 42.79
C LEU A 202 1.82 -24.87 42.45
N ILE A 203 1.91 -25.80 41.51
CA ILE A 203 0.78 -26.66 41.09
C ILE A 203 0.81 -28.00 41.82
N TRP A 204 2.00 -28.59 41.95
CA TRP A 204 2.18 -29.89 42.56
C TRP A 204 3.58 -30.04 43.16
N SER A 205 3.68 -30.78 44.26
CA SER A 205 4.94 -31.18 44.90
C SER A 205 4.85 -32.62 45.38
N GLU A 206 5.98 -33.35 45.35
CA GLU A 206 6.16 -34.71 45.87
C GLU A 206 6.21 -34.77 47.41
#